data_AF-A0A1Y1QWI0-F1
#
_entry.id   AF-A0A1Y1QWI0-F1
#
_cell.length_a   1.000
_cell.length_b   1.000
_cell.length_c   1.000
_cell.angle_alpha   90.00
_cell.angle_beta   90.00
_cell.angle_gamma   90.00
#
_symmetry.space_group_name_H-M   'P 1'
#
loop_
_entity.id
_entity.type
_entity.pdbx_description
1 polymer ?
#
loop_
_entity_poly.entity_id
_entity_poly.type
_entity_poly.pdbx_seq_one_letter_code
_entity_poly.pdbx_strand_id
1 'polypeptide(L)'
;MSTDIDKERIIAELDALLASPCFRSRKVIKRFLHYVVHETLAGRGDTLNQQNIAIHALGKPADFSPAYNPLVRIEAGRLRTLLKTHYAKADNPSSVMITIPKGAYQAAFALRNSSPQIAISTDAPLTPQITEGPRVLLRYQVLETSQTTHAAALCHKLRNDLLLVLNRFRNIRVVAGDAQDRAKLHQTDYTLNCDLQITGTDVELFLVLVHALNDELVWADTLHLTTQPSQHELDKLWTQIAANTVAVHSGKMLYHWAQYQQSMTTPVAAHYTALVDYLAFLHDITRENFHKALMSCQQRLQHFPHDSKALVILARLCGYDHVLQYHLIVDLETTWTHAARTALKLDPDNAEAHSIFAHNRYFLGDNALCRCELETARQLNPFDTSVGYLYGFGLYMTGDHEAGIQAIRELMALPFPQPNWYYVLPFLHTFNKGNYQAALVLAERIQYFGYWGELARSVSCFRLGQTAHSLRELQELLRHNSQLLDSANTDNRSIFSHEALKKVLDTLGEIKKLMTSA
;
A
#
# COMPACT_ATOMS: atom_id res chain seq x y z
N MET A 1 -29.82 -23.47 24.16
CA MET A 1 -30.55 -22.87 25.31
C MET A 1 -30.59 -21.37 25.09
N SER A 2 -31.74 -20.80 24.72
CA SER A 2 -31.92 -19.35 24.62
C SER A 2 -31.79 -18.75 26.00
N THR A 3 -30.73 -17.98 26.23
CA THR A 3 -30.69 -17.05 27.35
C THR A 3 -31.69 -15.95 27.05
N ASP A 4 -32.92 -16.10 27.56
CA ASP A 4 -34.00 -15.14 27.37
C ASP A 4 -33.61 -13.86 28.12
N ILE A 5 -33.18 -12.84 27.39
CA ILE A 5 -32.85 -11.53 27.96
C ILE A 5 -34.18 -10.80 28.14
N ASP A 6 -34.50 -10.46 29.38
CA ASP A 6 -35.72 -9.75 29.71
C ASP A 6 -35.87 -8.46 28.87
N LYS A 7 -37.06 -8.27 28.28
CA LYS A 7 -37.40 -7.10 27.46
C LYS A 7 -37.18 -5.80 28.24
N GLU A 8 -37.44 -5.80 29.54
CA GLU A 8 -37.24 -4.63 30.41
C GLU A 8 -35.77 -4.22 30.47
N ARG A 9 -34.84 -5.18 30.49
CA ARG A 9 -33.39 -4.91 30.50
C ARG A 9 -32.90 -4.38 29.16
N ILE A 10 -33.49 -4.84 28.05
CA ILE A 10 -33.18 -4.34 26.71
C ILE A 10 -33.66 -2.89 26.55
N ILE A 11 -34.85 -2.57 27.07
CA ILE A 11 -35.41 -1.21 27.04
C ILE A 11 -34.57 -0.27 27.90
N ALA A 12 -34.20 -0.69 29.12
CA ALA A 12 -33.33 0.11 29.99
C ALA A 12 -31.97 0.42 29.34
N GLU A 13 -31.40 -0.56 28.62
CA GLU A 13 -30.16 -0.35 27.87
C GLU A 13 -30.33 0.58 26.67
N LEU A 14 -31.44 0.46 25.94
CA LEU A 14 -31.78 1.38 24.87
C LEU A 14 -31.87 2.82 25.39
N ASP A 15 -32.56 3.04 26.51
CA ASP A 15 -32.70 4.38 27.11
C ASP A 15 -31.35 4.95 27.56
N ALA A 16 -30.50 4.12 28.19
CA ALA A 16 -29.14 4.50 28.57
C ALA A 16 -28.28 4.87 27.34
N LEU A 17 -28.33 4.06 26.27
CA LEU A 17 -27.66 4.33 24.99
C LEU A 17 -28.11 5.67 24.41
N LEU A 18 -29.42 5.90 24.35
CA LEU A 18 -30.00 7.13 23.80
C LEU A 18 -29.67 8.36 24.66
N ALA A 19 -29.49 8.21 25.97
CA ALA A 19 -29.05 9.29 26.86
C ALA A 19 -27.54 9.58 26.79
N SER A 20 -26.74 8.63 26.28
CA SER A 20 -25.28 8.71 26.29
C SER A 20 -24.71 9.86 25.45
N PRO A 21 -23.49 10.38 25.77
CA PRO A 21 -22.86 11.47 25.04
C PRO A 21 -22.70 11.19 23.53
N CYS A 22 -22.51 9.93 23.14
CA CYS A 22 -22.35 9.51 21.74
C CYS A 22 -23.64 9.66 20.91
N PHE A 23 -24.81 9.62 21.55
CA PHE A 23 -26.12 9.71 20.90
C PHE A 23 -26.85 11.04 21.17
N ARG A 24 -26.39 11.85 22.14
CA ARG A 24 -27.08 13.08 22.62
C ARG A 24 -27.48 14.05 21.51
N SER A 25 -26.63 14.29 20.50
CA SER A 25 -26.88 15.25 19.42
C SER A 25 -27.44 14.63 18.11
N ARG A 26 -27.65 13.31 18.04
CA ARG A 26 -27.90 12.58 16.77
C ARG A 26 -29.36 12.14 16.58
N LYS A 27 -30.28 13.09 16.42
CA LYS A 27 -31.74 12.86 16.38
C LYS A 27 -32.19 11.75 15.40
N VAL A 28 -31.59 11.68 14.20
CA VAL A 28 -31.94 10.69 13.16
C VAL A 28 -31.59 9.27 13.59
N ILE A 29 -30.36 9.08 14.09
CA ILE A 29 -29.85 7.78 14.55
C ILE A 29 -30.60 7.29 15.79
N LYS A 30 -31.00 8.21 16.69
CA LYS A 30 -31.85 7.88 17.84
C LYS A 30 -33.19 7.28 17.40
N ARG A 31 -33.88 7.93 16.44
CA ARG A 31 -35.15 7.43 15.91
C ARG A 31 -34.98 6.09 15.20
N PHE A 32 -33.90 5.94 14.43
CA PHE A 32 -33.56 4.67 13.79
C PHE A 32 -33.42 3.55 14.83
N LEU A 33 -32.51 3.72 15.81
CA LEU A 33 -32.22 2.71 16.82
C LEU A 33 -33.45 2.36 17.65
N HIS A 34 -34.20 3.38 18.08
CA HIS A 34 -35.44 3.19 18.82
C HIS A 34 -36.44 2.35 18.02
N TYR A 35 -36.71 2.71 16.76
CA TYR A 35 -37.65 1.99 15.91
C TYR A 35 -37.26 0.52 15.73
N VAL A 36 -36.00 0.22 15.36
CA VAL A 36 -35.59 -1.16 15.08
C VAL A 36 -35.58 -2.04 16.34
N VAL A 37 -35.22 -1.48 17.51
CA VAL A 37 -35.25 -2.24 18.78
C VAL A 37 -36.70 -2.53 19.19
N HIS A 38 -37.59 -1.55 19.13
CA HIS A 38 -39.01 -1.76 19.47
C HIS A 38 -39.71 -2.75 18.53
N GLU A 39 -39.47 -2.67 17.21
CA GLU A 39 -40.04 -3.64 16.26
C GLU A 39 -39.48 -5.04 16.46
N THR A 40 -38.20 -5.15 16.81
CA THR A 40 -37.58 -6.45 17.16
C THR A 40 -38.22 -7.03 18.43
N LEU A 41 -38.40 -6.24 19.49
CA LEU A 41 -39.02 -6.69 20.75
C LEU A 41 -40.51 -7.02 20.62
N ALA A 42 -41.18 -6.41 19.65
CA ALA A 42 -42.57 -6.66 19.30
C ALA A 42 -42.76 -7.89 18.38
N GLY A 43 -41.68 -8.61 18.05
CA GLY A 43 -41.73 -9.81 17.19
C GLY A 43 -41.92 -9.49 15.70
N ARG A 44 -41.75 -8.24 15.28
CA ARG A 44 -41.92 -7.77 13.89
C ARG A 44 -40.59 -7.49 13.18
N GLY A 45 -39.50 -8.08 13.68
CA GLY A 45 -38.14 -7.89 13.15
C GLY A 45 -38.01 -8.20 11.66
N ASP A 46 -38.75 -9.19 11.15
CA ASP A 46 -38.74 -9.58 9.74
C ASP A 46 -39.33 -8.52 8.80
N THR A 47 -40.10 -7.58 9.34
CA THR A 47 -40.68 -6.47 8.57
C THR A 47 -39.72 -5.28 8.44
N LEU A 48 -38.55 -5.32 9.08
CA LEU A 48 -37.54 -4.26 9.05
C LEU A 48 -36.76 -4.29 7.73
N ASN A 49 -37.32 -3.68 6.70
CA ASN A 49 -36.65 -3.43 5.41
C ASN A 49 -36.34 -1.92 5.23
N GLN A 50 -35.59 -1.59 4.16
CA GLN A 50 -35.19 -0.21 3.90
C GLN A 50 -36.38 0.75 3.77
N GLN A 51 -37.47 0.30 3.14
CA GLN A 51 -38.65 1.13 2.91
C GLN A 51 -39.37 1.45 4.23
N ASN A 52 -39.63 0.43 5.06
CA ASN A 52 -40.32 0.60 6.34
C ASN A 52 -39.52 1.48 7.31
N ILE A 53 -38.19 1.33 7.36
CA ILE A 53 -37.35 2.18 8.20
C ILE A 53 -37.34 3.63 7.69
N ALA A 54 -37.26 3.83 6.37
CA ALA A 54 -37.31 5.17 5.79
C ALA A 54 -38.62 5.90 6.17
N ILE A 55 -39.76 5.22 6.06
CA ILE A 55 -41.07 5.78 6.35
C ILE A 55 -41.26 5.98 7.86
N HIS A 56 -41.16 4.90 8.63
CA HIS A 56 -41.57 4.90 10.04
C HIS A 56 -40.52 5.43 11.01
N ALA A 57 -39.23 5.37 10.67
CA ALA A 57 -38.15 5.88 11.55
C ALA A 57 -37.55 7.20 11.06
N LEU A 58 -37.42 7.37 9.74
CA LEU A 58 -36.72 8.52 9.14
C LEU A 58 -37.67 9.59 8.56
N GLY A 59 -38.98 9.35 8.57
CA GLY A 59 -39.99 10.33 8.15
C GLY A 59 -39.99 10.60 6.64
N LYS A 60 -39.69 9.58 5.82
CA LYS A 60 -39.76 9.66 4.35
C LYS A 60 -41.17 9.36 3.85
N PRO A 61 -41.54 9.88 2.65
CA PRO A 61 -42.84 9.59 2.07
C PRO A 61 -42.94 8.12 1.60
N ALA A 62 -44.17 7.65 1.38
CA ALA A 62 -44.47 6.25 1.07
C ALA A 62 -43.86 5.75 -0.25
N ASP A 63 -43.54 6.67 -1.17
CA ASP A 63 -42.89 6.43 -2.45
C ASP A 63 -41.36 6.31 -2.36
N PHE A 64 -40.79 6.28 -1.15
CA PHE A 64 -39.35 6.09 -0.95
C PHE A 64 -38.87 4.79 -1.62
N SER A 65 -37.98 4.93 -2.60
CA SER A 65 -37.37 3.80 -3.29
C SER A 65 -35.95 3.53 -2.78
N PRO A 66 -35.71 2.38 -2.13
CA PRO A 66 -34.38 1.95 -1.71
C PRO A 66 -33.39 1.78 -2.87
N ALA A 67 -33.86 1.63 -4.12
CA ALA A 67 -32.99 1.47 -5.29
C ALA A 67 -32.22 2.76 -5.62
N TYR A 68 -32.87 3.91 -5.44
CA TYR A 68 -32.33 5.22 -5.85
C TYR A 68 -31.93 6.12 -4.68
N ASN A 69 -32.22 5.72 -3.43
CA ASN A 69 -31.87 6.51 -2.25
C ASN A 69 -31.19 5.64 -1.16
N PRO A 70 -29.86 5.82 -0.93
CA PRO A 70 -29.11 5.00 0.01
C PRO A 70 -29.26 5.42 1.49
N LEU A 71 -30.14 6.39 1.82
CA LEU A 71 -30.25 6.98 3.15
C LEU A 71 -30.28 5.96 4.30
N VAL A 72 -31.10 4.91 4.19
CA VAL A 72 -31.26 3.92 5.26
C VAL A 72 -29.99 3.09 5.44
N ARG A 73 -29.26 2.82 4.36
CA ARG A 73 -27.98 2.10 4.41
C ARG A 73 -26.89 2.94 5.07
N ILE A 74 -26.84 4.23 4.74
CA ILE A 74 -25.91 5.20 5.33
C ILE A 74 -26.15 5.33 6.83
N GLU A 75 -27.41 5.54 7.25
CA GLU A 75 -27.76 5.70 8.67
C GLU A 75 -27.57 4.40 9.46
N ALA A 76 -27.83 3.23 8.86
CA ALA A 76 -27.52 1.94 9.48
C ALA A 76 -26.02 1.71 9.65
N GLY A 77 -25.19 2.11 8.68
CA GLY A 77 -23.74 2.09 8.81
C GLY A 77 -23.26 2.95 9.99
N ARG A 78 -23.75 4.19 10.07
CA ARG A 78 -23.45 5.12 11.19
C ARG A 78 -23.90 4.56 12.54
N LEU A 79 -25.09 3.97 12.61
CA LEU A 79 -25.62 3.36 13.83
C LEU A 79 -24.75 2.19 14.31
N ARG A 80 -24.35 1.28 13.40
CA ARG A 80 -23.47 0.14 13.74
C ARG A 80 -22.13 0.61 14.29
N THR A 81 -21.51 1.61 13.67
CA THR A 81 -20.26 2.20 14.15
C THR A 81 -20.43 2.80 15.55
N LEU A 82 -21.51 3.54 15.79
CA LEU A 82 -21.78 4.14 17.10
C LEU A 82 -22.01 3.09 18.20
N LEU A 83 -22.78 2.03 17.93
CA LEU A 83 -22.97 0.93 18.87
C LEU A 83 -21.64 0.25 19.18
N LYS A 84 -20.83 -0.05 18.16
CA LYS A 84 -19.50 -0.64 18.35
C LYS A 84 -18.59 0.23 19.22
N THR A 85 -18.55 1.54 18.95
CA THR A 85 -17.75 2.49 19.74
C THR A 85 -18.25 2.64 21.17
N HIS A 86 -19.58 2.60 21.38
CA HIS A 86 -20.17 2.68 22.72
C HIS A 86 -19.78 1.48 23.57
N TYR A 87 -19.92 0.25 23.04
CA TYR A 87 -19.62 -0.98 23.77
C TYR A 87 -18.13 -1.34 23.88
N ALA A 88 -17.26 -0.71 23.09
CA ALA A 88 -15.81 -0.88 23.18
C ALA A 88 -15.18 -0.17 24.39
N LYS A 89 -15.85 0.81 25.00
CA LYS A 89 -15.33 1.48 26.21
C LYS A 89 -15.45 0.53 27.41
N ALA A 90 -14.33 0.26 28.07
CA ALA A 90 -14.19 -0.78 29.09
C ALA A 90 -15.04 -0.58 30.36
N ASP A 91 -15.64 0.60 30.56
CA ASP A 91 -16.28 0.98 31.84
C ASP A 91 -17.80 1.07 31.81
N ASN A 92 -18.50 0.45 30.84
CA ASN A 92 -19.96 0.42 30.88
C ASN A 92 -20.47 -0.86 31.58
N PRO A 93 -21.05 -0.77 32.80
CA PRO A 93 -21.56 -1.92 33.55
C PRO A 93 -22.89 -2.46 33.01
N SER A 94 -23.34 -2.02 31.83
CA SER A 94 -24.56 -2.54 31.23
C SER A 94 -24.38 -4.00 30.82
N SER A 95 -25.14 -4.85 31.51
CA SER A 95 -25.18 -6.30 31.32
C SER A 95 -25.73 -6.74 29.97
N VAL A 96 -26.39 -5.86 29.21
CA VAL A 96 -27.01 -6.15 27.90
C VAL A 96 -26.32 -5.34 26.81
N MET A 97 -26.00 -5.99 25.69
CA MET A 97 -25.41 -5.37 24.50
C MET A 97 -26.42 -5.41 23.33
N ILE A 98 -26.71 -4.24 22.77
CA ILE A 98 -27.55 -4.10 21.57
C ILE A 98 -26.67 -4.00 20.31
N THR A 99 -26.89 -4.87 19.33
CA THR A 99 -26.18 -4.86 18.05
C THR A 99 -27.15 -4.88 16.87
N ILE A 100 -26.75 -4.32 15.73
CA ILE A 100 -27.50 -4.42 14.47
C ILE A 100 -26.62 -5.16 13.45
N PRO A 101 -26.88 -6.44 13.13
CA PRO A 101 -26.06 -7.23 12.21
C PRO A 101 -25.91 -6.59 10.82
N LYS A 102 -24.81 -6.88 10.12
CA LYS A 102 -24.64 -6.46 8.72
C LYS A 102 -25.64 -7.21 7.83
N GLY A 103 -26.23 -6.53 6.86
CA GLY A 103 -27.22 -7.12 5.94
C GLY A 103 -28.65 -7.24 6.48
N ALA A 104 -28.85 -7.05 7.79
CA ALA A 104 -30.16 -7.03 8.44
C ALA A 104 -30.38 -5.70 9.19
N TYR A 105 -31.64 -5.41 9.50
CA TYR A 105 -32.02 -4.27 10.33
C TYR A 105 -32.61 -4.66 11.68
N GLN A 106 -32.91 -5.95 11.87
CA GLN A 106 -33.31 -6.52 13.14
C GLN A 106 -32.20 -6.36 14.18
N ALA A 107 -32.56 -5.95 15.40
CA ALA A 107 -31.61 -5.85 16.50
C ALA A 107 -31.31 -7.23 17.09
N ALA A 108 -30.09 -7.43 17.57
CA ALA A 108 -29.66 -8.61 18.31
C ALA A 108 -29.19 -8.21 19.71
N PHE A 109 -29.53 -9.02 20.70
CA PHE A 109 -29.31 -8.75 22.13
C PHE A 109 -28.45 -9.85 22.73
N ALA A 110 -27.42 -9.46 23.49
CA ALA A 110 -26.52 -10.41 24.15
C ALA A 110 -26.17 -9.96 25.58
N LEU A 111 -25.94 -10.90 26.50
CA LEU A 111 -25.41 -10.59 27.83
C LEU A 111 -23.89 -10.45 27.78
N ARG A 112 -23.33 -9.44 28.46
CA ARG A 112 -21.88 -9.27 28.60
C ARG A 112 -21.38 -10.18 29.73
N ASN A 113 -20.79 -11.32 29.39
CA ASN A 113 -20.14 -12.17 30.38
C ASN A 113 -18.83 -11.52 30.84
N SER A 114 -18.78 -11.08 32.10
CA SER A 114 -17.56 -10.65 32.77
C SER A 114 -16.54 -11.79 32.74
N SER A 115 -15.40 -11.58 32.07
CA SER A 115 -14.19 -12.39 32.26
C SER A 115 -13.14 -11.49 32.89
N PRO A 116 -12.26 -12.00 33.77
CA PRO A 116 -11.02 -12.55 33.23
C PRO A 116 -10.43 -13.71 34.06
N GLN A 117 -9.88 -14.73 33.39
CA GLN A 117 -8.49 -15.19 33.54
C GLN A 117 -8.22 -16.50 32.79
N ILE A 118 -7.28 -16.40 31.84
CA ILE A 118 -6.12 -17.28 31.62
C ILE A 118 -6.28 -18.74 32.08
N ALA A 119 -6.81 -19.55 31.18
CA ALA A 119 -6.29 -20.86 30.77
C ALA A 119 -6.76 -20.97 29.29
N ILE A 120 -6.06 -21.50 28.30
CA ILE A 120 -5.35 -22.78 28.22
C ILE A 120 -4.45 -22.71 26.94
N SER A 121 -3.40 -23.53 26.94
CA SER A 121 -2.91 -24.35 25.80
C SER A 121 -2.10 -23.72 24.67
N THR A 122 -0.83 -24.14 24.65
CA THR A 122 0.02 -24.40 23.48
C THR A 122 -0.70 -25.28 22.44
N ASP A 123 -0.42 -25.02 21.14
CA ASP A 123 -0.84 -25.78 19.94
C ASP A 123 -2.19 -25.47 19.25
N ALA A 124 -2.55 -24.19 19.11
CA ALA A 124 -3.34 -23.76 17.94
C ALA A 124 -2.41 -23.10 16.92
N PRO A 125 -2.40 -23.49 15.63
CA PRO A 125 -1.61 -22.77 14.64
C PRO A 125 -2.10 -21.33 14.57
N LEU A 126 -1.19 -20.38 14.80
CA LEU A 126 -1.44 -18.96 14.55
C LEU A 126 -1.75 -18.80 13.05
N THR A 127 -3.02 -18.79 12.69
CA THR A 127 -3.49 -18.54 11.32
C THR A 127 -3.69 -17.04 11.11
N PRO A 128 -3.26 -16.44 9.98
CA PRO A 128 -2.49 -17.00 8.84
C PRO A 128 -0.98 -17.08 9.05
N GLN A 129 -0.35 -18.13 8.48
CA GLN A 129 1.11 -18.36 8.52
C GLN A 129 1.93 -17.50 7.57
N ILE A 130 1.29 -16.89 6.57
CA ILE A 130 1.92 -15.95 5.64
C ILE A 130 1.41 -14.53 5.85
N THR A 131 2.27 -13.54 5.59
CA THR A 131 1.86 -12.14 5.54
C THR A 131 0.99 -11.97 4.31
N GLU A 132 -0.08 -11.20 4.43
CA GLU A 132 -1.08 -11.06 3.38
C GLU A 132 -1.29 -9.58 3.01
N GLY A 133 -1.72 -9.37 1.77
CA GLY A 133 -2.14 -8.06 1.29
C GLY A 133 -3.64 -7.97 1.01
N PRO A 134 -4.11 -6.79 0.54
CA PRO A 134 -5.50 -6.57 0.23
C PRO A 134 -5.98 -7.45 -0.92
N ARG A 135 -7.26 -7.79 -0.88
CA ARG A 135 -7.96 -8.54 -1.93
C ARG A 135 -8.61 -7.57 -2.92
N VAL A 136 -8.30 -7.72 -4.20
CA VAL A 136 -8.89 -6.91 -5.28
C VAL A 136 -9.71 -7.79 -6.22
N LEU A 137 -10.96 -7.39 -6.45
CA LEU A 137 -11.83 -7.98 -7.46
C LEU A 137 -11.73 -7.16 -8.75
N LEU A 138 -11.50 -7.85 -9.87
CA LEU A 138 -11.56 -7.22 -11.19
C LEU A 138 -12.98 -7.34 -11.74
N ARG A 139 -13.56 -6.22 -12.17
CA ARG A 139 -14.87 -6.17 -12.82
C ARG A 139 -14.70 -5.60 -14.21
N TYR A 140 -15.38 -6.22 -15.17
CA TYR A 140 -15.30 -5.82 -16.56
C TYR A 140 -16.71 -5.63 -17.10
N GLN A 141 -16.94 -4.51 -17.75
CA GLN A 141 -18.17 -4.24 -18.45
C GLN A 141 -17.87 -3.64 -19.82
N VAL A 142 -18.56 -4.14 -20.85
CA VAL A 142 -18.52 -3.53 -22.18
C VAL A 142 -19.76 -2.65 -22.28
N LEU A 143 -19.57 -1.36 -22.56
CA LEU A 143 -20.65 -0.36 -22.60
C LEU A 143 -21.26 -0.21 -24.01
N GLU A 144 -20.96 -1.13 -24.93
CA GLU A 144 -21.24 -0.97 -26.37
C GLU A 144 -22.62 -1.45 -26.83
N THR A 145 -23.20 -0.69 -27.78
CA THR A 145 -24.55 -0.85 -28.38
C THR A 145 -24.54 -1.54 -29.76
N SER A 146 -23.37 -1.83 -30.35
CA SER A 146 -23.22 -2.38 -31.71
C SER A 146 -22.33 -3.62 -31.72
N GLN A 147 -22.92 -4.79 -31.97
CA GLN A 147 -22.26 -6.10 -31.98
C GLN A 147 -21.23 -6.22 -33.12
N THR A 148 -19.94 -6.01 -32.84
CA THR A 148 -18.85 -6.42 -33.76
C THR A 148 -17.98 -7.50 -33.11
N THR A 149 -17.63 -8.54 -33.86
CA THR A 149 -16.88 -9.71 -33.35
C THR A 149 -15.48 -9.35 -32.81
N HIS A 150 -14.85 -8.30 -33.34
CA HIS A 150 -13.52 -7.84 -32.93
C HIS A 150 -13.52 -7.21 -31.53
N ALA A 151 -14.58 -6.47 -31.17
CA ALA A 151 -14.74 -5.87 -29.85
C ALA A 151 -14.76 -6.94 -28.74
N ALA A 152 -15.54 -8.01 -28.93
CA ALA A 152 -15.63 -9.09 -27.96
C ALA A 152 -14.28 -9.80 -27.74
N ALA A 153 -13.53 -10.06 -28.81
CA ALA A 153 -12.21 -10.69 -28.74
C ALA A 153 -11.20 -9.82 -27.97
N LEU A 154 -11.16 -8.51 -28.24
CA LEU A 154 -10.30 -7.57 -27.51
C LEU A 154 -10.67 -7.51 -26.02
N CYS A 155 -11.96 -7.43 -25.69
CA CYS A 155 -12.42 -7.42 -24.31
C CYS A 155 -11.98 -8.67 -23.55
N HIS A 156 -12.14 -9.86 -24.15
CA HIS A 156 -11.68 -11.12 -23.56
C HIS A 156 -10.16 -11.13 -23.35
N LYS A 157 -9.39 -10.61 -24.32
CA LYS A 157 -7.94 -10.49 -24.21
C LYS A 157 -7.53 -9.56 -23.07
N LEU A 158 -8.03 -8.32 -23.05
CA LEU A 158 -7.71 -7.33 -22.00
C LEU A 158 -8.08 -7.84 -20.60
N ARG A 159 -9.21 -8.54 -20.46
CA ARG A 159 -9.62 -9.18 -19.21
C ARG A 159 -8.61 -10.22 -18.73
N ASN A 160 -8.26 -11.16 -19.59
CA ASN A 160 -7.38 -12.26 -19.23
C ASN A 160 -5.94 -11.76 -18.98
N ASP A 161 -5.46 -10.84 -19.82
CA ASP A 161 -4.12 -10.26 -19.71
C ASP A 161 -4.00 -9.48 -18.40
N LEU A 162 -4.96 -8.61 -18.06
CA LEU A 162 -4.89 -7.84 -16.81
C LEU A 162 -4.94 -8.74 -15.56
N LEU A 163 -5.74 -9.81 -15.58
CA LEU A 163 -5.71 -10.81 -14.49
C LEU A 163 -4.30 -11.42 -14.34
N LEU A 164 -3.67 -11.81 -15.44
CA LEU A 164 -2.33 -12.39 -15.44
C LEU A 164 -1.26 -11.38 -14.98
N VAL A 165 -1.36 -10.13 -15.43
CA VAL A 165 -0.48 -9.02 -15.01
C VAL A 165 -0.56 -8.82 -13.51
N LEU A 166 -1.77 -8.61 -12.96
CA LEU A 166 -1.95 -8.30 -11.55
C LEU A 166 -1.59 -9.49 -10.65
N ASN A 167 -1.74 -10.72 -11.12
CA ASN A 167 -1.33 -11.91 -10.37
C ASN A 167 0.20 -12.02 -10.18
N ARG A 168 1.01 -11.26 -10.95
CA ARG A 168 2.47 -11.16 -10.74
C ARG A 168 2.86 -10.33 -9.52
N PHE A 169 1.92 -9.57 -8.93
CA PHE A 169 2.17 -8.72 -7.77
C PHE A 169 1.85 -9.46 -6.46
N ARG A 170 2.88 -9.91 -5.74
CA ARG A 170 2.73 -10.73 -4.51
C ARG A 170 2.16 -9.97 -3.30
N ASN A 171 2.14 -8.64 -3.36
CA ASN A 171 1.62 -7.78 -2.29
C ASN A 171 0.10 -7.61 -2.32
N ILE A 172 -0.59 -8.21 -3.29
CA ILE A 172 -2.05 -8.19 -3.42
C ILE A 172 -2.57 -9.60 -3.63
N ARG A 173 -3.89 -9.76 -3.50
CA ARG A 173 -4.58 -11.01 -3.85
C ARG A 173 -5.68 -10.71 -4.85
N VAL A 174 -5.47 -11.16 -6.08
CA VAL A 174 -6.46 -11.00 -7.14
C VAL A 174 -7.57 -12.04 -6.96
N VAL A 175 -8.81 -11.56 -6.87
CA VAL A 175 -10.00 -12.40 -6.78
C VAL A 175 -10.65 -12.44 -8.16
N ALA A 176 -10.67 -13.63 -8.77
CA ALA A 176 -11.43 -13.87 -9.99
C ALA A 176 -12.91 -14.12 -9.63
N GLY A 177 -13.81 -13.25 -10.10
CA GLY A 177 -15.24 -13.35 -9.85
C GLY A 177 -16.05 -12.93 -11.07
N ASP A 178 -17.21 -13.56 -11.24
CA ASP A 178 -18.18 -13.11 -12.24
C ASP A 178 -19.02 -11.97 -11.66
N ALA A 179 -19.47 -11.05 -12.51
CA ALA A 179 -20.08 -9.77 -12.11
C ALA A 179 -21.34 -9.90 -11.23
N GLN A 180 -21.91 -11.11 -11.14
CA GLN A 180 -23.15 -11.42 -10.44
C GLN A 180 -22.95 -12.12 -9.08
N ASP A 181 -21.71 -12.51 -8.74
CA ASP A 181 -21.44 -13.32 -7.54
C ASP A 181 -21.33 -12.46 -6.27
N ARG A 182 -22.50 -12.14 -5.68
CA ARG A 182 -22.63 -11.31 -4.46
C ARG A 182 -21.87 -11.87 -3.26
N ALA A 183 -21.63 -13.18 -3.20
CA ALA A 183 -20.88 -13.80 -2.11
C ALA A 183 -19.39 -13.42 -2.12
N LYS A 184 -18.80 -13.23 -3.31
CA LYS A 184 -17.38 -12.82 -3.46
C LYS A 184 -17.15 -11.36 -3.10
N LEU A 185 -18.15 -10.48 -3.32
CA LEU A 185 -18.09 -9.06 -2.99
C LEU A 185 -17.89 -8.81 -1.48
N HIS A 186 -18.42 -9.70 -0.63
CA HIS A 186 -18.29 -9.59 0.83
C HIS A 186 -16.92 -9.98 1.38
N GLN A 187 -16.01 -10.46 0.52
CA GLN A 187 -14.68 -10.91 0.90
C GLN A 187 -13.54 -10.11 0.24
N THR A 188 -13.86 -9.03 -0.47
CA THR A 188 -12.88 -8.20 -1.20
C THR A 188 -12.68 -6.87 -0.52
N ASP A 189 -11.44 -6.38 -0.46
CA ASP A 189 -11.13 -5.06 0.09
C ASP A 189 -11.33 -3.97 -0.98
N TYR A 190 -11.05 -4.29 -2.25
CA TYR A 190 -11.16 -3.36 -3.37
C TYR A 190 -11.85 -3.98 -4.58
N THR A 191 -12.42 -3.13 -5.42
CA THR A 191 -12.84 -3.46 -6.78
C THR A 191 -12.11 -2.55 -7.77
N LEU A 192 -11.50 -3.13 -8.80
CA LEU A 192 -11.03 -2.41 -9.98
C LEU A 192 -12.03 -2.67 -11.10
N ASN A 193 -12.85 -1.66 -11.40
CA ASN A 193 -13.77 -1.70 -12.54
C ASN A 193 -13.01 -1.24 -13.79
N CYS A 194 -13.19 -2.00 -14.86
CA CYS A 194 -12.62 -1.77 -16.18
C CYS A 194 -13.78 -1.76 -17.17
N ASP A 195 -14.25 -0.57 -17.51
CA ASP A 195 -15.35 -0.39 -18.44
C ASP A 195 -14.81 0.00 -19.81
N LEU A 196 -15.25 -0.71 -20.85
CA LEU A 196 -14.75 -0.53 -22.21
C LEU A 196 -15.83 0.11 -23.07
N GLN A 197 -15.46 1.20 -23.74
CA GLN A 197 -16.25 1.84 -24.77
C GLN A 197 -15.48 1.80 -26.07
N ILE A 198 -16.14 1.37 -27.14
CA ILE A 198 -15.53 1.23 -28.46
C ILE A 198 -16.30 2.11 -29.42
N THR A 199 -15.57 2.93 -30.19
CA THR A 199 -16.14 3.84 -31.19
C THR A 199 -15.32 3.72 -32.47
N GLY A 200 -15.80 2.93 -33.43
CA GLY A 200 -15.06 2.65 -34.66
C GLY A 200 -13.78 1.87 -34.38
N THR A 201 -12.62 2.50 -34.58
CA THR A 201 -11.29 1.91 -34.30
C THR A 201 -10.73 2.29 -32.93
N ASP A 202 -11.37 3.24 -32.24
CA ASP A 202 -10.89 3.78 -30.97
C ASP A 202 -11.54 3.05 -29.80
N VAL A 203 -10.74 2.77 -28.78
CA VAL A 203 -11.14 2.06 -27.57
C VAL A 203 -10.79 2.93 -26.37
N GLU A 204 -11.80 3.29 -25.60
CA GLU A 204 -11.66 3.97 -24.32
C GLU A 204 -11.84 2.96 -23.19
N LEU A 205 -10.85 2.89 -22.31
CA LEU A 205 -10.85 2.05 -21.12
C LEU A 205 -10.99 2.93 -19.89
N PHE A 206 -12.18 2.95 -19.30
CA PHE A 206 -12.46 3.63 -18.04
C PHE A 206 -12.07 2.72 -16.88
N LEU A 207 -11.15 3.19 -16.05
CA LEU A 207 -10.65 2.46 -14.90
C LEU A 207 -11.08 3.15 -13.62
N VAL A 208 -11.70 2.39 -12.71
CA VAL A 208 -12.18 2.93 -11.44
C VAL A 208 -11.83 1.96 -10.32
N LEU A 209 -10.94 2.39 -9.43
CA LEU A 209 -10.55 1.67 -8.22
C LEU A 209 -11.37 2.18 -7.03
N VAL A 210 -12.14 1.29 -6.41
CA VAL A 210 -13.03 1.58 -5.28
C VAL A 210 -12.66 0.72 -4.09
N HIS A 211 -12.67 1.32 -2.90
CA HIS A 211 -12.59 0.60 -1.63
C HIS A 211 -13.96 0.00 -1.29
N ALA A 212 -14.08 -1.32 -1.34
CA ALA A 212 -15.35 -2.03 -1.33
C ALA A 212 -16.09 -1.98 0.02
N LEU A 213 -15.40 -1.63 1.11
CA LEU A 213 -15.99 -1.60 2.45
C LEU A 213 -16.81 -0.34 2.73
N ASN A 214 -16.50 0.78 2.06
CA ASN A 214 -17.13 2.08 2.28
C ASN A 214 -17.53 2.80 0.96
N ASP A 215 -17.40 2.14 -0.18
CA ASP A 215 -17.69 2.67 -1.53
C ASP A 215 -16.88 3.93 -1.89
N GLU A 216 -15.69 4.10 -1.29
CA GLU A 216 -14.82 5.25 -1.54
C GLU A 216 -14.06 5.11 -2.86
N LEU A 217 -14.12 6.15 -3.70
CA LEU A 217 -13.32 6.25 -4.92
C LEU A 217 -11.86 6.53 -4.55
N VAL A 218 -10.99 5.56 -4.82
CA VAL A 218 -9.55 5.66 -4.49
C VAL A 218 -8.76 6.24 -5.66
N TRP A 219 -9.10 5.83 -6.87
CA TRP A 219 -8.43 6.28 -8.09
C TRP A 219 -9.31 6.02 -9.31
N ALA A 220 -9.20 6.88 -10.32
CA ALA A 220 -9.81 6.66 -11.63
C ALA A 220 -8.92 7.25 -12.73
N ASP A 221 -9.01 6.67 -13.91
CA ASP A 221 -8.30 7.14 -15.11
C ASP A 221 -9.00 6.64 -16.37
N THR A 222 -8.74 7.30 -17.50
CA THR A 222 -9.24 6.89 -18.81
C THR A 222 -8.07 6.70 -19.75
N LEU A 223 -7.93 5.49 -20.28
CA LEU A 223 -6.85 5.12 -21.18
C LEU A 223 -7.39 4.88 -22.59
N HIS A 224 -6.63 5.29 -23.60
CA HIS A 224 -7.01 5.16 -25.00
C HIS A 224 -6.15 4.11 -25.70
N LEU A 225 -6.80 3.28 -26.50
CA LEU A 225 -6.22 2.20 -27.29
C LEU A 225 -6.91 2.14 -28.66
N THR A 226 -6.35 1.34 -29.56
CA THR A 226 -7.03 0.97 -30.80
C THR A 226 -7.69 -0.39 -30.66
N THR A 227 -8.58 -0.76 -31.59
CA THR A 227 -9.21 -2.11 -31.63
C THR A 227 -8.22 -3.23 -31.96
N GLN A 228 -7.02 -2.90 -32.43
CA GLN A 228 -5.93 -3.83 -32.75
C GLN A 228 -4.59 -3.29 -32.19
N PRO A 229 -4.44 -3.23 -30.85
CA PRO A 229 -3.25 -2.65 -30.26
C PRO A 229 -2.03 -3.56 -30.49
N SER A 230 -0.88 -2.96 -30.76
CA SER A 230 0.40 -3.65 -30.78
C SER A 230 0.77 -4.17 -29.38
N GLN A 231 1.67 -5.15 -29.33
CA GLN A 231 2.17 -5.65 -28.03
C GLN A 231 2.82 -4.54 -27.20
N HIS A 232 3.52 -3.60 -27.84
CA HIS A 232 4.16 -2.48 -27.17
C HIS A 232 3.15 -1.52 -26.52
N GLU A 233 2.02 -1.26 -27.18
CA GLU A 233 0.94 -0.45 -26.61
C GLU A 233 0.30 -1.16 -25.40
N LEU A 234 0.09 -2.48 -25.49
CA LEU A 234 -0.41 -3.28 -24.38
C LEU A 234 0.58 -3.30 -23.20
N ASP A 235 1.87 -3.44 -23.43
CA ASP A 235 2.87 -3.47 -22.36
C ASP A 235 2.92 -2.12 -21.61
N LYS A 236 2.83 -1.00 -22.34
CA LYS A 236 2.70 0.33 -21.73
C LYS A 236 1.41 0.47 -20.92
N LEU A 237 0.29 0.04 -21.48
CA LEU A 237 -1.00 0.03 -20.79
C LEU A 237 -0.92 -0.74 -19.47
N TRP A 238 -0.39 -1.96 -19.49
CA TRP A 238 -0.27 -2.80 -18.30
C TRP A 238 0.66 -2.22 -17.25
N THR A 239 1.79 -1.67 -17.68
CA THR A 239 2.71 -0.99 -16.77
C THR A 239 2.04 0.23 -16.12
N GLN A 240 1.30 1.04 -16.89
CA GLN A 240 0.59 2.21 -16.36
C GLN A 240 -0.51 1.81 -15.37
N ILE A 241 -1.33 0.80 -15.69
CA ILE A 241 -2.37 0.31 -14.78
C ILE A 241 -1.73 -0.20 -13.51
N ALA A 242 -0.73 -1.08 -13.61
CA ALA A 242 -0.07 -1.65 -12.44
C ALA A 242 0.60 -0.59 -11.56
N ALA A 243 1.34 0.34 -12.18
CA ALA A 243 2.03 1.44 -11.49
C ALA A 243 1.08 2.34 -10.69
N ASN A 244 -0.11 2.63 -11.24
CA ASN A 244 -1.07 3.52 -10.60
C ASN A 244 -2.00 2.80 -9.61
N THR A 245 -2.12 1.48 -9.69
CA THR A 245 -3.05 0.72 -8.83
C THR A 245 -2.33 -0.11 -7.77
N VAL A 246 -1.46 -1.04 -8.17
CA VAL A 246 -1.00 -2.15 -7.30
C VAL A 246 0.51 -2.16 -7.03
N ALA A 247 1.29 -1.34 -7.73
CA ALA A 247 2.74 -1.26 -7.50
C ALA A 247 3.06 -0.77 -6.08
N VAL A 248 4.11 -1.32 -5.48
CA VAL A 248 4.40 -1.12 -4.05
C VAL A 248 4.77 0.33 -3.68
N HIS A 249 5.43 1.07 -4.58
CA HIS A 249 5.90 2.43 -4.33
C HIS A 249 4.97 3.54 -4.84
N SER A 250 4.14 3.27 -5.84
CA SER A 250 3.31 4.29 -6.51
C SER A 250 1.82 3.94 -6.56
N GLY A 251 1.46 2.68 -6.31
CA GLY A 251 0.10 2.17 -6.44
C GLY A 251 -0.83 2.72 -5.36
N LYS A 252 -1.94 3.32 -5.79
CA LYS A 252 -2.90 3.96 -4.89
C LYS A 252 -3.58 2.98 -3.94
N MET A 253 -3.77 1.72 -4.35
CA MET A 253 -4.48 0.72 -3.56
C MET A 253 -3.71 0.34 -2.29
N LEU A 254 -2.42 0.01 -2.42
CA LEU A 254 -1.60 -0.43 -1.28
C LEU A 254 -1.41 0.70 -0.28
N TYR A 255 -1.16 1.92 -0.78
CA TYR A 255 -1.07 3.12 0.05
C TYR A 255 -2.36 3.38 0.83
N HIS A 256 -3.51 3.44 0.13
CA HIS A 256 -4.81 3.64 0.77
C HIS A 256 -5.11 2.53 1.79
N TRP A 257 -4.79 1.27 1.45
CA TRP A 257 -5.01 0.13 2.35
C TRP A 257 -4.21 0.24 3.64
N ALA A 258 -2.92 0.57 3.57
CA ALA A 258 -2.08 0.71 4.75
C ALA A 258 -2.60 1.82 5.68
N GLN A 259 -2.97 2.98 5.11
CA GLN A 259 -3.56 4.09 5.86
C GLN A 259 -4.91 3.72 6.49
N TYR A 260 -5.76 3.03 5.73
CA TYR A 260 -7.05 2.57 6.24
C TYR A 260 -6.87 1.64 7.44
N GLN A 261 -5.97 0.65 7.35
CA GLN A 261 -5.66 -0.26 8.46
C GLN A 261 -5.15 0.49 9.69
N GLN A 262 -4.26 1.46 9.52
CA GLN A 262 -3.72 2.28 10.61
C GLN A 262 -4.75 3.23 11.23
N SER A 263 -5.76 3.66 10.45
CA SER A 263 -6.84 4.54 10.93
C SER A 263 -7.90 3.82 11.78
N MET A 264 -7.93 2.48 11.74
CA MET A 264 -8.91 1.71 12.49
C MET A 264 -8.69 1.83 14.00
N THR A 265 -9.79 1.82 14.76
CA THR A 265 -9.71 1.73 16.22
C THR A 265 -9.32 0.34 16.72
N THR A 266 -9.48 -0.69 15.89
CA THR A 266 -9.00 -2.03 16.16
C THR A 266 -7.55 -2.17 15.73
N PRO A 267 -6.71 -2.87 16.50
CA PRO A 267 -5.35 -3.17 16.07
C PRO A 267 -5.31 -3.85 14.71
N VAL A 268 -4.27 -3.53 13.92
CA VAL A 268 -3.99 -4.21 12.65
C VAL A 268 -3.82 -5.70 12.92
N ALA A 269 -4.47 -6.54 12.12
CA ALA A 269 -4.36 -7.99 12.26
C ALA A 269 -2.90 -8.45 12.05
N ALA A 270 -2.45 -9.42 12.85
CA ALA A 270 -1.04 -9.83 12.91
C ALA A 270 -0.44 -10.30 11.57
N HIS A 271 -1.25 -10.78 10.64
CA HIS A 271 -0.83 -11.17 9.28
C HIS A 271 -0.80 -10.02 8.27
N TYR A 272 -1.24 -8.83 8.66
CA TYR A 272 -1.12 -7.60 7.87
C TYR A 272 -0.03 -6.68 8.39
N THR A 273 0.28 -6.71 9.69
CA THR A 273 1.13 -5.73 10.37
C THR A 273 2.47 -5.48 9.67
N ALA A 274 3.20 -6.54 9.29
CA ALA A 274 4.50 -6.39 8.62
C ALA A 274 4.39 -5.64 7.28
N LEU A 275 3.39 -5.95 6.46
CA LEU A 275 3.18 -5.25 5.18
C LEU A 275 2.63 -3.83 5.38
N VAL A 276 1.71 -3.62 6.33
CA VAL A 276 1.13 -2.30 6.61
C VAL A 276 2.20 -1.31 7.08
N ASP A 277 3.05 -1.70 8.03
CA ASP A 277 4.10 -0.82 8.53
C ASP A 277 5.22 -0.62 7.49
N TYR A 278 5.53 -1.65 6.68
CA TYR A 278 6.44 -1.49 5.54
C TYR A 278 5.91 -0.47 4.51
N LEU A 279 4.63 -0.56 4.12
CA LEU A 279 4.01 0.39 3.20
C LEU A 279 3.95 1.81 3.78
N ALA A 280 3.72 1.94 5.09
CA ALA A 280 3.78 3.24 5.77
C ALA A 280 5.19 3.85 5.72
N PHE A 281 6.23 3.03 5.92
CA PHE A 281 7.62 3.45 5.72
C PHE A 281 7.91 3.87 4.28
N LEU A 282 7.44 3.13 3.27
CA LEU A 282 7.66 3.50 1.87
C LEU A 282 6.98 4.82 1.49
N HIS A 283 5.86 5.15 2.14
CA HIS A 283 5.17 6.41 1.93
C HIS A 283 5.87 7.59 2.60
N ASP A 284 6.38 7.37 3.82
CA ASP A 284 7.07 8.38 4.61
C ASP A 284 8.39 7.80 5.12
N ILE A 285 9.44 7.99 4.30
CA ILE A 285 10.77 7.39 4.48
C ILE A 285 11.51 8.14 5.59
N THR A 286 11.21 7.77 6.82
CA THR A 286 11.85 8.28 8.04
C THR A 286 12.50 7.14 8.81
N ARG A 287 13.48 7.48 9.66
CA ARG A 287 14.12 6.49 10.55
C ARG A 287 13.13 5.86 11.52
N GLU A 288 12.14 6.63 11.98
CA GLU A 288 11.08 6.15 12.89
C GLU A 288 10.19 5.10 12.21
N ASN A 289 9.63 5.43 11.03
CA ASN A 289 8.79 4.49 10.30
C ASN A 289 9.59 3.26 9.85
N PHE A 290 10.86 3.44 9.47
CA PHE A 290 11.76 2.32 9.18
C PHE A 290 11.91 1.39 10.39
N HIS A 291 12.19 1.95 11.57
CA HIS A 291 12.34 1.16 12.80
C HIS A 291 11.05 0.38 13.11
N LYS A 292 9.89 1.03 12.99
CA LYS A 292 8.60 0.37 13.19
C LYS A 292 8.38 -0.79 12.21
N ALA A 293 8.63 -0.57 10.91
CA ALA A 293 8.52 -1.61 9.89
C ALA A 293 9.47 -2.79 10.16
N LEU A 294 10.71 -2.51 10.56
CA LEU A 294 11.70 -3.52 10.93
C LEU A 294 11.24 -4.35 12.12
N MET A 295 10.77 -3.72 13.20
CA MET A 295 10.28 -4.41 14.39
C MET A 295 9.08 -5.32 14.08
N SER A 296 8.09 -4.80 13.36
CA SER A 296 6.90 -5.56 12.95
C SER A 296 7.28 -6.76 12.06
N CYS A 297 8.25 -6.59 11.15
CA CYS A 297 8.74 -7.66 10.29
C CYS A 297 9.54 -8.72 11.06
N GLN A 298 10.43 -8.33 11.97
CA GLN A 298 11.20 -9.26 12.79
C GLN A 298 10.30 -10.05 13.74
N GLN A 299 9.33 -9.41 14.38
CA GLN A 299 8.36 -10.08 15.22
C GLN A 299 7.55 -11.13 14.43
N ARG A 300 7.18 -10.81 13.19
CA ARG A 300 6.52 -11.76 12.28
C ARG A 300 7.40 -12.98 12.02
N LEU A 301 8.66 -12.76 11.67
CA LEU A 301 9.60 -13.83 11.31
C LEU A 301 10.04 -14.68 12.50
N GLN A 302 10.00 -14.17 13.73
CA GLN A 302 10.21 -14.96 14.94
C GLN A 302 9.14 -16.06 15.09
N HIS A 303 7.89 -15.78 14.71
CA HIS A 303 6.79 -16.74 14.80
C HIS A 303 6.63 -17.57 13.52
N PHE A 304 6.91 -16.96 12.36
CA PHE A 304 6.77 -17.58 11.05
C PHE A 304 8.06 -17.42 10.22
N PRO A 305 9.10 -18.21 10.52
CA PRO A 305 10.42 -18.06 9.86
C PRO A 305 10.40 -18.39 8.35
N HIS A 306 9.34 -19.02 7.86
CA HIS A 306 9.14 -19.35 6.44
C HIS A 306 8.09 -18.46 5.75
N ASP A 307 7.75 -17.31 6.34
CA ASP A 307 6.90 -16.32 5.68
C ASP A 307 7.68 -15.61 4.56
N SER A 308 7.56 -16.12 3.34
CA SER A 308 8.28 -15.60 2.15
C SER A 308 8.11 -14.09 1.97
N LYS A 309 6.91 -13.55 2.20
CA LYS A 309 6.65 -12.11 2.02
C LYS A 309 7.31 -11.27 3.10
N ALA A 310 7.28 -11.73 4.36
CA ALA A 310 8.01 -11.05 5.43
C ALA A 310 9.53 -11.11 5.19
N LEU A 311 10.07 -12.21 4.64
CA LEU A 311 11.49 -12.30 4.27
C LEU A 311 11.86 -11.34 3.14
N VAL A 312 11.00 -11.17 2.12
CA VAL A 312 11.17 -10.14 1.07
C VAL A 312 11.20 -8.74 1.68
N ILE A 313 10.27 -8.43 2.60
CA ILE A 313 10.23 -7.14 3.31
C ILE A 313 11.51 -6.93 4.14
N LEU A 314 11.97 -7.93 4.89
CA LEU A 314 13.20 -7.81 5.67
C LEU A 314 14.42 -7.55 4.77
N ALA A 315 14.51 -8.28 3.65
CA ALA A 315 15.59 -8.09 2.70
C ALA A 315 15.54 -6.70 2.01
N ARG A 316 14.35 -6.15 1.77
CA ARG A 316 14.17 -4.76 1.34
C ARG A 316 14.66 -3.76 2.38
N LEU A 317 14.28 -3.96 3.64
CA LEU A 317 14.71 -3.11 4.74
C LEU A 317 16.23 -3.14 4.91
N CYS A 318 16.89 -4.28 4.65
CA CYS A 318 18.36 -4.34 4.60
C CYS A 318 18.93 -3.41 3.52
N GLY A 319 18.36 -3.41 2.32
CA GLY A 319 18.76 -2.49 1.26
C GLY A 319 18.55 -1.02 1.62
N TYR A 320 17.43 -0.69 2.29
CA TYR A 320 17.18 0.66 2.78
C TYR A 320 18.12 1.06 3.92
N ASP A 321 18.39 0.18 4.89
CA ASP A 321 19.36 0.44 5.97
C ASP A 321 20.74 0.78 5.40
N HIS A 322 21.15 0.03 4.37
CA HIS A 322 22.36 0.26 3.61
C HIS A 322 22.36 1.59 2.85
N VAL A 323 21.30 1.91 2.09
CA VAL A 323 21.25 3.13 1.24
C VAL A 323 21.03 4.41 2.04
N LEU A 324 20.30 4.32 3.16
CA LEU A 324 19.94 5.46 4.01
C LEU A 324 20.85 5.59 5.23
N GLN A 325 21.76 4.64 5.47
CA GLN A 325 22.74 4.64 6.56
C GLN A 325 22.07 4.76 7.94
N TYR A 326 20.98 4.02 8.16
CA TYR A 326 20.28 4.03 9.45
C TYR A 326 20.99 3.21 10.53
N HIS A 327 21.74 2.19 10.12
CA HIS A 327 22.50 1.28 10.98
C HIS A 327 21.66 0.65 12.08
N LEU A 328 20.42 0.26 11.75
CA LEU A 328 19.47 -0.35 12.69
C LEU A 328 19.42 -1.88 12.57
N ILE A 329 19.98 -2.46 11.51
CA ILE A 329 20.02 -3.91 11.32
C ILE A 329 21.38 -4.47 11.77
N VAL A 330 21.33 -5.31 12.81
CA VAL A 330 22.50 -6.05 13.30
C VAL A 330 22.91 -7.11 12.28
N ASP A 331 24.23 -7.27 12.09
CA ASP A 331 24.82 -8.22 11.15
C ASP A 331 24.19 -8.12 9.74
N LEU A 332 24.08 -6.89 9.22
CA LEU A 332 23.38 -6.55 7.98
C LEU A 332 23.66 -7.53 6.83
N GLU A 333 24.93 -7.88 6.61
CA GLU A 333 25.33 -8.83 5.56
C GLU A 333 24.67 -10.20 5.72
N THR A 334 24.78 -10.77 6.94
CA THR A 334 24.23 -12.08 7.27
C THR A 334 22.71 -12.06 7.20
N THR A 335 22.09 -11.04 7.77
CA THR A 335 20.64 -10.85 7.80
C THR A 335 20.08 -10.71 6.39
N TRP A 336 20.68 -9.85 5.55
CA TRP A 336 20.25 -9.61 4.18
C TRP A 336 20.40 -10.88 3.32
N THR A 337 21.56 -11.54 3.41
CA THR A 337 21.84 -12.77 2.65
C THR A 337 20.88 -13.88 3.03
N HIS A 338 20.62 -14.07 4.33
CA HIS A 338 19.69 -15.08 4.80
C HIS A 338 18.26 -14.80 4.31
N ALA A 339 17.77 -13.57 4.50
CA ALA A 339 16.42 -13.18 4.13
C ALA A 339 16.18 -13.31 2.62
N ALA A 340 17.07 -12.73 1.80
CA ALA A 340 16.94 -12.75 0.34
C ALA A 340 17.00 -14.18 -0.24
N ARG A 341 17.97 -14.99 0.20
CA ARG A 341 18.12 -16.37 -0.28
C ARG A 341 16.96 -17.27 0.15
N THR A 342 16.46 -17.09 1.37
CA THR A 342 15.36 -17.91 1.89
C THR A 342 14.04 -17.52 1.23
N ALA A 343 13.76 -16.23 1.03
CA ALA A 343 12.61 -15.75 0.27
C ALA A 343 12.58 -16.34 -1.14
N LEU A 344 13.71 -16.26 -1.86
CA LEU A 344 13.82 -16.78 -3.22
C LEU A 344 13.61 -18.30 -3.30
N LYS A 345 14.13 -19.05 -2.31
CA LYS A 345 13.90 -20.50 -2.22
C LYS A 345 12.42 -20.86 -1.99
N LEU A 346 11.69 -20.03 -1.26
CA LEU A 346 10.28 -20.27 -0.91
C LEU A 346 9.31 -19.86 -2.02
N ASP A 347 9.64 -18.81 -2.78
CA ASP A 347 8.83 -18.32 -3.91
C ASP A 347 9.74 -17.96 -5.09
N PRO A 348 10.19 -18.96 -5.87
CA PRO A 348 11.13 -18.77 -6.99
C PRO A 348 10.51 -18.02 -8.18
N ASP A 349 9.19 -17.85 -8.23
CA ASP A 349 8.53 -17.09 -9.29
C ASP A 349 8.30 -15.61 -8.89
N ASN A 350 8.86 -15.17 -7.78
CA ASN A 350 8.72 -13.81 -7.28
C ASN A 350 9.81 -12.88 -7.83
N ALA A 351 9.42 -12.05 -8.80
CA ALA A 351 10.29 -11.04 -9.40
C ALA A 351 10.94 -10.09 -8.37
N GLU A 352 10.22 -9.74 -7.30
CA GLU A 352 10.77 -8.87 -6.25
C GLU A 352 11.84 -9.60 -5.43
N ALA A 353 11.65 -10.89 -5.12
CA ALA A 353 12.66 -11.70 -4.44
C ALA A 353 13.94 -11.82 -5.26
N HIS A 354 13.84 -12.06 -6.57
CA HIS A 354 14.98 -12.03 -7.50
C HIS A 354 15.68 -10.67 -7.50
N SER A 355 14.91 -9.58 -7.60
CA SER A 355 15.47 -8.22 -7.61
C SER A 355 16.28 -7.92 -6.36
N ILE A 356 15.78 -8.27 -5.17
CA ILE A 356 16.47 -8.01 -3.91
C ILE A 356 17.67 -8.92 -3.73
N PHE A 357 17.56 -10.19 -4.14
CA PHE A 357 18.69 -11.12 -4.14
C PHE A 357 19.81 -10.60 -5.04
N ALA A 358 19.50 -10.10 -6.24
CA ALA A 358 20.47 -9.47 -7.12
C ALA A 358 21.23 -8.32 -6.44
N HIS A 359 20.52 -7.42 -5.76
CA HIS A 359 21.14 -6.28 -5.05
C HIS A 359 22.00 -6.74 -3.86
N ASN A 360 21.59 -7.80 -3.17
CA ASN A 360 22.43 -8.44 -2.15
C ASN A 360 23.70 -9.07 -2.76
N ARG A 361 23.63 -9.67 -3.96
CA ARG A 361 24.81 -10.20 -4.66
C ARG A 361 25.77 -9.07 -5.05
N TYR A 362 25.24 -7.97 -5.55
CA TYR A 362 26.01 -6.75 -5.80
C TYR A 362 26.68 -6.23 -4.52
N PHE A 363 25.94 -6.13 -3.41
CA PHE A 363 26.49 -5.72 -2.11
C PHE A 363 27.66 -6.61 -1.65
N LEU A 364 27.66 -7.89 -2.04
CA LEU A 364 28.73 -8.84 -1.76
C LEU A 364 29.86 -8.86 -2.82
N GLY A 365 29.76 -8.03 -3.86
CA GLY A 365 30.73 -7.95 -4.96
C GLY A 365 30.52 -8.95 -6.09
N ASP A 366 29.45 -9.75 -6.08
CA ASP A 366 29.12 -10.71 -7.13
C ASP A 366 28.25 -10.06 -8.23
N ASN A 367 28.91 -9.26 -9.07
CA ASN A 367 28.26 -8.50 -10.14
C ASN A 367 27.68 -9.40 -11.24
N ALA A 368 28.29 -10.57 -11.47
CA ALA A 368 27.83 -11.51 -12.50
C ALA A 368 26.48 -12.12 -12.12
N LEU A 369 26.37 -12.63 -10.88
CA LEU A 369 25.11 -13.16 -10.39
C LEU A 369 24.06 -12.06 -10.19
N CYS A 370 24.46 -10.87 -9.74
CA CYS A 370 23.57 -9.71 -9.71
C CYS A 370 22.88 -9.50 -11.06
N ARG A 371 23.64 -9.38 -12.16
CA ARG A 371 23.06 -9.14 -13.50
C ARG A 371 22.13 -10.27 -13.95
N CYS A 372 22.50 -11.53 -13.72
CA CYS A 372 21.67 -12.67 -14.07
C CYS A 372 20.30 -12.65 -13.36
N GLU A 373 20.31 -12.30 -12.07
CA GLU A 373 19.10 -12.25 -11.25
C GLU A 373 18.22 -11.04 -11.58
N LEU A 374 18.80 -9.90 -11.96
CA LEU A 374 18.05 -8.74 -12.46
C LEU A 374 17.29 -9.06 -13.75
N GLU A 375 17.91 -9.79 -14.67
CA GLU A 375 17.23 -10.23 -15.91
C GLU A 375 16.07 -11.18 -15.60
N THR A 376 16.29 -12.13 -14.69
CA THR A 376 15.25 -13.07 -14.26
C THR A 376 14.07 -12.33 -13.63
N ALA A 377 14.34 -11.36 -12.74
CA ALA A 377 13.30 -10.52 -12.14
C ALA A 377 12.46 -9.79 -13.20
N ARG A 378 13.12 -9.16 -14.19
CA ARG A 378 12.46 -8.41 -15.26
C ARG A 378 11.61 -9.30 -16.15
N GLN A 379 12.03 -10.53 -16.42
CA GLN A 379 11.23 -11.51 -17.16
C GLN A 379 10.00 -11.98 -16.38
N LEU A 380 10.15 -12.22 -15.08
CA LEU A 380 9.08 -12.66 -14.19
C LEU A 380 8.01 -11.58 -13.98
N ASN A 381 8.38 -10.31 -13.91
CA ASN A 381 7.42 -9.21 -13.86
C ASN A 381 7.92 -7.95 -14.58
N PRO A 382 7.69 -7.82 -15.91
CA PRO A 382 8.11 -6.65 -16.67
C PRO A 382 7.27 -5.39 -16.37
N PHE A 383 6.15 -5.54 -15.66
CA PHE A 383 5.19 -4.46 -15.40
C PHE A 383 5.37 -3.81 -14.01
N ASP A 384 6.25 -4.35 -13.16
CA ASP A 384 6.54 -3.76 -11.85
C ASP A 384 7.61 -2.67 -11.99
N THR A 385 7.19 -1.43 -11.76
CA THR A 385 8.07 -0.25 -11.83
C THR A 385 9.22 -0.29 -10.84
N SER A 386 9.07 -1.01 -9.72
CA SER A 386 10.13 -1.18 -8.72
C SER A 386 11.19 -2.16 -9.22
N VAL A 387 10.76 -3.25 -9.88
CA VAL A 387 11.66 -4.21 -10.55
C VAL A 387 12.39 -3.49 -11.69
N GLY A 388 11.68 -2.71 -12.50
CA GLY A 388 12.26 -1.93 -13.59
C GLY A 388 13.31 -0.91 -13.10
N TYR A 389 13.03 -0.20 -12.00
CA TYR A 389 14.01 0.72 -11.42
C TYR A 389 15.26 -0.01 -10.93
N LEU A 390 15.09 -1.09 -10.18
CA LEU A 390 16.19 -1.88 -9.62
C LEU A 390 17.03 -2.54 -10.71
N TYR A 391 16.41 -2.93 -11.82
CA TYR A 391 17.12 -3.37 -13.02
C TYR A 391 18.04 -2.25 -13.55
N GLY A 392 17.50 -1.05 -13.79
CA GLY A 392 18.30 0.08 -14.27
C GLY A 392 19.40 0.51 -13.28
N PHE A 393 19.07 0.54 -11.99
CA PHE A 393 20.03 0.81 -10.92
C PHE A 393 21.14 -0.24 -10.89
N GLY A 394 20.82 -1.53 -10.90
CA GLY A 394 21.80 -2.60 -10.85
C GLY A 394 22.70 -2.65 -12.09
N LEU A 395 22.16 -2.38 -13.29
CA LEU A 395 22.99 -2.22 -14.50
C LEU A 395 24.00 -1.09 -14.33
N TYR A 396 23.53 0.07 -13.86
CA TYR A 396 24.38 1.22 -13.61
C TYR A 396 25.48 0.89 -12.59
N MET A 397 25.11 0.37 -11.43
CA MET A 397 26.04 0.10 -10.35
C MET A 397 27.02 -1.03 -10.68
N THR A 398 26.69 -1.92 -11.61
CA THR A 398 27.62 -2.96 -12.09
C THR A 398 28.44 -2.51 -13.30
N GLY A 399 28.41 -1.23 -13.68
CA GLY A 399 29.28 -0.61 -14.67
C GLY A 399 28.66 -0.36 -16.06
N ASP A 400 27.43 -0.80 -16.32
CA ASP A 400 26.72 -0.47 -17.56
C ASP A 400 25.88 0.82 -17.39
N HIS A 401 26.60 1.93 -17.21
CA HIS A 401 26.02 3.21 -16.84
C HIS A 401 24.99 3.74 -17.87
N GLU A 402 25.27 3.60 -19.16
CA GLU A 402 24.37 4.12 -20.21
C GLU A 402 23.12 3.25 -20.37
N ALA A 403 23.23 1.91 -20.30
CA ALA A 403 22.04 1.05 -20.32
C ALA A 403 21.18 1.27 -19.06
N GLY A 404 21.82 1.38 -17.88
CA GLY A 404 21.13 1.61 -16.62
C GLY A 404 20.34 2.93 -16.60
N ILE A 405 20.96 4.04 -17.03
CA ILE A 405 20.25 5.33 -17.10
C ILE A 405 19.16 5.34 -18.17
N GLN A 406 19.37 4.65 -19.29
CA GLN A 406 18.36 4.55 -20.34
C GLN A 406 17.12 3.82 -19.84
N ALA A 407 17.28 2.69 -19.14
CA ALA A 407 16.17 1.96 -18.53
C ALA A 407 15.36 2.83 -17.55
N ILE A 408 16.04 3.63 -16.71
CA ILE A 408 15.37 4.54 -15.78
C ILE A 408 14.64 5.66 -16.53
N ARG A 409 15.22 6.23 -17.59
CA ARG A 409 14.55 7.27 -18.40
C ARG A 409 13.29 6.76 -19.07
N GLU A 410 13.33 5.56 -19.62
CA GLU A 410 12.17 4.91 -20.24
C GLU A 410 11.06 4.69 -19.21
N LEU A 411 11.43 4.24 -18.01
CA LEU A 411 10.49 4.09 -16.90
C LEU A 411 9.88 5.44 -16.48
N MET A 412 10.71 6.48 -16.33
CA MET A 412 10.27 7.84 -15.99
C MET A 412 9.51 8.56 -17.11
N ALA A 413 9.47 8.00 -18.33
CA ALA A 413 8.63 8.54 -19.40
C ALA A 413 7.16 8.09 -19.28
N LEU A 414 6.85 7.11 -18.41
CA LEU A 414 5.51 6.62 -18.20
C LEU A 414 4.68 7.53 -17.27
N PRO A 415 3.37 7.67 -17.51
CA PRO A 415 2.48 8.51 -16.72
C PRO A 415 2.05 7.83 -15.40
N PHE A 416 2.92 7.87 -14.40
CA PHE A 416 2.59 7.49 -13.02
C PHE A 416 3.28 8.42 -12.00
N PRO A 417 2.79 8.50 -10.75
CA PRO A 417 3.46 9.25 -9.69
C PRO A 417 4.85 8.66 -9.39
N GLN A 418 5.91 9.36 -9.83
CA GLN A 418 7.29 8.91 -9.66
C GLN A 418 7.74 9.16 -8.21
N PRO A 419 8.26 8.12 -7.51
CA PRO A 419 8.89 8.32 -6.22
C PRO A 419 10.11 9.25 -6.34
N ASN A 420 10.29 10.17 -5.39
CA ASN A 420 11.34 11.20 -5.44
C ASN A 420 12.77 10.63 -5.53
N TRP A 421 12.99 9.42 -5.01
CA TRP A 421 14.29 8.75 -5.09
C TRP A 421 14.65 8.26 -6.50
N TYR A 422 13.70 8.29 -7.46
CA TYR A 422 14.00 8.00 -8.87
C TYR A 422 15.01 8.99 -9.46
N TYR A 423 15.08 10.21 -8.93
CA TYR A 423 15.98 11.26 -9.41
C TYR A 423 17.43 11.11 -8.92
N VAL A 424 17.72 10.21 -7.97
CA VAL A 424 19.09 10.00 -7.44
C VAL A 424 20.05 9.55 -8.53
N LEU A 425 19.71 8.51 -9.31
CA LEU A 425 20.62 8.00 -10.34
C LEU A 425 20.78 8.96 -11.54
N PRO A 426 19.70 9.59 -12.07
CA PRO A 426 19.83 10.67 -13.03
C PRO A 426 20.71 11.83 -12.54
N PHE A 427 20.58 12.22 -11.26
CA PHE A 427 21.46 13.21 -10.65
C PHE A 427 22.91 12.75 -10.70
N LEU A 428 23.22 11.56 -10.18
CA LEU A 428 24.59 11.02 -10.13
C LEU A 428 25.21 10.98 -11.53
N HIS A 429 24.48 10.46 -12.51
CA HIS A 429 24.94 10.40 -13.91
C HIS A 429 25.27 11.78 -14.48
N THR A 430 24.37 12.73 -14.26
CA THR A 430 24.50 14.10 -14.79
C THR A 430 25.64 14.87 -14.11
N PHE A 431 25.76 14.71 -12.79
CA PHE A 431 26.84 15.30 -12.00
C PHE A 431 28.21 14.74 -12.41
N ASN A 432 28.30 13.43 -12.63
CA ASN A 432 29.53 12.77 -13.07
C ASN A 432 29.96 13.26 -14.46
N LYS A 433 29.02 13.49 -15.38
CA LYS A 433 29.27 14.13 -16.70
C LYS A 433 29.65 15.62 -16.61
N GLY A 434 29.63 16.24 -15.43
CA GLY A 434 30.03 17.63 -15.23
C GLY A 434 28.97 18.66 -15.60
N ASN A 435 27.74 18.23 -15.91
CA ASN A 435 26.63 19.14 -16.17
C ASN A 435 25.95 19.55 -14.85
N TYR A 436 26.64 20.41 -14.08
CA TYR A 436 26.22 20.74 -12.71
C TYR A 436 24.90 21.51 -12.63
N GLN A 437 24.56 22.31 -13.65
CA GLN A 437 23.29 23.02 -13.70
C GLN A 437 22.11 22.05 -13.84
N ALA A 438 22.20 21.08 -14.77
CA ALA A 438 21.17 20.05 -14.90
C ALA A 438 21.14 19.10 -13.69
N ALA A 439 22.30 18.81 -13.09
CA ALA A 439 22.37 18.02 -11.87
C ALA A 439 21.64 18.70 -10.71
N LEU A 440 21.75 20.03 -10.56
CA LEU A 440 21.01 20.78 -9.54
C LEU A 440 19.49 20.67 -9.73
N VAL A 441 19.00 20.81 -10.98
CA VAL A 441 17.56 20.64 -11.28
C VAL A 441 17.05 19.26 -10.89
N LEU A 442 17.85 18.21 -11.09
CA LEU A 442 17.51 16.86 -10.64
C LEU A 442 17.58 16.72 -9.13
N ALA A 443 18.57 17.35 -8.49
CA ALA A 443 18.74 17.35 -7.04
C ALA A 443 17.55 17.99 -6.29
N GLU A 444 16.95 19.03 -6.87
CA GLU A 444 15.74 19.69 -6.32
C GLU A 444 14.50 18.77 -6.31
N ARG A 445 14.49 17.74 -7.16
CA ARG A 445 13.42 16.73 -7.22
C ARG A 445 13.59 15.61 -6.19
N ILE A 446 14.79 15.45 -5.61
CA ILE A 446 15.06 14.46 -4.56
C ILE A 446 14.60 15.05 -3.23
N GLN A 447 13.36 14.77 -2.87
CA GLN A 447 12.75 15.20 -1.61
C GLN A 447 12.37 13.99 -0.75
N TYR A 448 12.47 14.14 0.57
CA TYR A 448 12.03 13.13 1.56
C TYR A 448 12.68 11.75 1.36
N PHE A 449 13.98 11.71 1.05
CA PHE A 449 14.74 10.47 0.86
C PHE A 449 16.05 10.50 1.64
N GLY A 450 15.96 10.46 2.97
CA GLY A 450 17.13 10.57 3.85
C GLY A 450 17.90 11.86 3.61
N TYR A 451 19.22 11.74 3.44
CA TYR A 451 20.15 12.85 3.21
C TYR A 451 20.47 13.11 1.72
N TRP A 452 19.87 12.33 0.81
CA TRP A 452 20.28 12.32 -0.61
C TRP A 452 19.99 13.64 -1.33
N GLY A 453 18.89 14.30 -0.98
CA GLY A 453 18.52 15.58 -1.59
C GLY A 453 19.49 16.69 -1.20
N GLU A 454 19.75 16.82 0.10
CA GLU A 454 20.66 17.83 0.67
C GLU A 454 22.08 17.59 0.15
N LEU A 455 22.53 16.33 0.08
CA LEU A 455 23.82 15.95 -0.48
C LEU A 455 23.92 16.42 -1.93
N ALA A 456 22.94 16.06 -2.76
CA ALA A 456 22.92 16.37 -4.19
C ALA A 456 22.90 17.88 -4.46
N ARG A 457 22.09 18.64 -3.71
CA ARG A 457 22.05 20.11 -3.82
C ARG A 457 23.35 20.75 -3.35
N SER A 458 23.90 20.31 -2.22
CA SER A 458 25.14 20.85 -1.65
C SER A 458 26.31 20.75 -2.63
N VAL A 459 26.54 19.56 -3.22
CA VAL A 459 27.65 19.36 -4.16
C VAL A 459 27.42 20.07 -5.50
N SER A 460 26.17 20.16 -5.97
CA SER A 460 25.84 20.84 -7.23
C SER A 460 26.03 22.35 -7.11
N CYS A 461 25.50 22.97 -6.05
CA CYS A 461 25.67 24.39 -5.76
C CYS A 461 27.16 24.74 -5.61
N PHE A 462 27.96 23.89 -4.96
CA PHE A 462 29.39 24.12 -4.81
C PHE A 462 30.10 24.19 -6.17
N ARG A 463 29.85 23.22 -7.06
CA ARG A 463 30.44 23.18 -8.39
C ARG A 463 29.99 24.32 -9.30
N LEU A 464 28.86 24.96 -8.99
CA LEU A 464 28.36 26.18 -9.65
C LEU A 464 28.89 27.47 -9.02
N GLY A 465 29.75 27.40 -8.00
CA GLY A 465 30.27 28.58 -7.29
C GLY A 465 29.28 29.22 -6.30
N GLN A 466 28.16 28.57 -6.02
CA GLN A 466 27.13 29.04 -5.09
C GLN A 466 27.44 28.60 -3.65
N THR A 467 28.60 29.01 -3.13
CA THR A 467 29.16 28.51 -1.85
C THR A 467 28.22 28.71 -0.66
N ALA A 468 27.56 29.86 -0.55
CA ALA A 468 26.63 30.14 0.55
C ALA A 468 25.42 29.20 0.55
N HIS A 469 24.92 28.78 -0.61
CA HIS A 469 23.84 27.80 -0.69
C HIS A 469 24.36 26.40 -0.39
N SER A 470 25.50 26.02 -0.96
CA SER A 470 26.15 24.74 -0.69
C SER A 470 26.37 24.47 0.81
N LEU A 471 26.87 25.47 1.55
CA LEU A 471 27.10 25.37 3.00
C LEU A 471 25.79 25.25 3.80
N ARG A 472 24.72 25.93 3.38
CA ARG A 472 23.39 25.77 4.02
C ARG A 472 22.85 24.35 3.84
N GLU A 473 22.91 23.80 2.63
CA GLU A 473 22.49 22.42 2.38
C GLU A 473 23.36 21.42 3.17
N LEU A 474 24.67 21.67 3.28
CA LEU A 474 25.56 20.82 4.09
C LEU A 474 25.19 20.85 5.57
N GLN A 475 24.80 22.01 6.11
CA GLN A 475 24.34 22.13 7.50
C GLN A 475 23.05 21.34 7.72
N GLU A 476 22.08 21.39 6.79
CA GLU A 476 20.86 20.56 6.88
C GLU A 476 21.17 19.06 6.78
N LEU A 477 22.05 18.67 5.85
CA LEU A 477 22.54 17.30 5.72
C LEU A 477 23.11 16.79 7.06
N LEU A 478 23.93 17.59 7.73
CA LEU A 478 24.57 17.24 8.99
C LEU A 478 23.59 17.11 10.16
N ARG A 479 22.44 17.79 10.11
CA ARG A 479 21.37 17.59 11.10
C ARG A 479 20.71 16.22 10.96
N HIS A 480 20.55 15.72 9.74
CA HIS A 480 19.92 14.43 9.46
C HIS A 480 20.89 13.25 9.55
N ASN A 481 22.14 13.45 9.13
CA ASN A 481 23.17 12.42 9.17
C ASN A 481 24.54 13.03 9.52
N SER A 482 24.76 13.25 10.82
CA SER A 482 26.01 13.84 11.33
C SER A 482 27.23 12.95 11.05
N GLN A 483 27.04 11.63 10.96
CA GLN A 483 28.10 10.66 10.71
C GLN A 483 28.47 10.51 9.24
N LEU A 484 27.66 11.05 8.31
CA LEU A 484 27.92 10.98 6.87
C LEU A 484 29.33 11.50 6.53
N LEU A 485 29.76 12.56 7.20
CA LEU A 485 31.06 13.20 7.00
C LEU A 485 32.22 12.54 7.76
N ASP A 486 31.93 11.63 8.68
CA ASP A 486 32.91 10.94 9.54
C ASP A 486 33.14 9.49 9.11
N SER A 487 32.37 9.00 8.14
CA SER A 487 32.60 7.73 7.48
C SER A 487 33.93 7.78 6.72
N ALA A 488 35.03 7.48 7.42
CA ALA A 488 36.24 7.03 6.78
C ALA A 488 35.80 5.84 5.92
N ASN A 489 35.83 6.02 4.61
CA ASN A 489 35.35 5.13 3.55
C ASN A 489 36.21 3.84 3.51
N THR A 490 36.27 3.15 4.64
CA THR A 490 37.18 2.06 4.98
C THR A 490 36.52 0.71 4.82
N ASP A 491 35.18 0.68 4.80
CA ASP A 491 34.42 -0.48 4.40
C ASP A 491 34.14 -0.42 2.89
N ASN A 492 34.75 -1.35 2.14
CA ASN A 492 34.53 -1.50 0.69
C ASN A 492 33.08 -1.83 0.34
N ARG A 493 32.26 -2.23 1.32
CA ARG A 493 30.82 -2.51 1.15
C ARG A 493 29.93 -1.35 1.57
N SER A 494 30.50 -0.21 1.98
CA SER A 494 29.75 1.04 2.14
C SER A 494 29.17 1.47 0.79
N ILE A 495 27.97 2.05 0.76
CA ILE A 495 27.45 2.63 -0.48
C ILE A 495 28.38 3.73 -1.01
N PHE A 496 29.12 4.39 -0.11
CA PHE A 496 30.07 5.44 -0.43
C PHE A 496 31.39 4.93 -1.03
N SER A 497 31.68 3.63 -0.98
CA SER A 497 32.85 3.07 -1.65
C SER A 497 32.67 3.01 -3.17
N HIS A 498 31.44 3.17 -3.64
CA HIS A 498 31.12 2.97 -5.05
C HIS A 498 31.71 4.06 -5.94
N GLU A 499 32.27 3.64 -7.08
CA GLU A 499 32.92 4.53 -8.04
C GLU A 499 32.00 5.66 -8.52
N ALA A 500 30.72 5.37 -8.74
CA ALA A 500 29.73 6.38 -9.17
C ALA A 500 29.54 7.52 -8.16
N LEU A 501 29.86 7.31 -6.87
CA LEU A 501 29.75 8.32 -5.82
C LEU A 501 31.06 9.04 -5.54
N LYS A 502 32.19 8.54 -6.04
CA LYS A 502 33.53 9.09 -5.77
C LYS A 502 33.60 10.59 -6.00
N LYS A 503 33.15 11.08 -7.15
CA LYS A 503 33.17 12.52 -7.48
C LYS A 503 32.28 13.36 -6.56
N VAL A 504 31.12 12.82 -6.16
CA VAL A 504 30.22 13.48 -5.21
C VAL A 504 30.89 13.60 -3.85
N LEU A 505 31.52 12.52 -3.37
CA LEU A 505 32.19 12.47 -2.07
C LEU A 505 33.47 13.31 -2.03
N ASP A 506 34.27 13.31 -3.09
CA ASP A 506 35.43 14.20 -3.22
C ASP A 506 35.00 15.67 -3.14
N THR A 507 33.91 16.01 -3.83
CA THR A 507 33.31 17.35 -3.78
C THR A 507 32.83 17.69 -2.37
N LEU A 508 32.18 16.77 -1.67
CA LEU A 508 31.75 16.94 -0.29
C LEU A 508 32.94 17.18 0.66
N GLY A 509 34.06 16.48 0.43
CA GLY A 509 35.30 16.67 1.17
C GLY A 509 35.93 18.05 0.96
N GLU A 510 35.86 18.60 -0.25
CA GLU A 510 36.28 19.99 -0.54
C GLU A 510 35.40 21.01 0.23
N ILE A 511 34.08 20.83 0.21
CA ILE A 511 33.15 21.71 0.94
C ILE A 511 33.42 21.65 2.44
N LYS A 512 33.71 20.46 2.99
CA LYS A 512 34.05 20.26 4.42
C LYS A 512 35.28 21.08 4.80
N LYS A 513 36.35 21.05 4.00
CA LYS A 513 37.58 21.81 4.27
C LYS A 513 37.31 23.31 4.38
N LEU A 514 36.43 23.84 3.51
CA LEU A 514 36.04 25.25 3.55
C LEU A 514 35.28 25.60 4.83
N MET A 515 34.38 24.74 5.29
CA MET A 515 33.63 24.93 6.54
C MET A 515 34.54 24.90 7.78
N THR A 516 35.61 24.11 7.77
CA THR A 516 36.58 24.07 8.89
C THR A 516 37.60 25.22 8.86
N SER A 517 37.76 25.89 7.72
CA SER A 517 38.69 27.02 7.55
C SER A 517 38.05 28.40 7.70
N ALA A 518 36.72 28.45 7.74
CA ALA A 518 35.91 29.65 8.00
C ALA A 518 35.51 29.70 9.47
#